data_AF-A0A8I0AK23-F1
#
_entry.id   AF-A0A8I0AK23-F1
#
_cell.length_a   1.000
_cell.length_b   1.000
_cell.length_c   1.000
_cell.angle_alpha   90.00
_cell.angle_beta   90.00
_cell.angle_gamma   90.00
#
_symmetry.space_group_name_H-M   'P 1'
#
loop_
_entity.id
_entity.type
_entity.pdbx_description
1 polymer ?
#
loop_
_entity_poly.entity_id
_entity_poly.type
_entity_poly.pdbx_seq_one_letter_code
_entity_poly.pdbx_strand_id
1 'polypeptide(L)'
;MKKRWMIFVLACCLTAGITGSVVYAYLIDQKETVNQIRILENTTHIEEEFEPPDEVKPGQVIKKKPCIANDSGFPVFIRARVIFSNDRGEAQCQPLEIADSWKKGEDGYYYYQKKVLSGQRTDVIFDKVVIKNTVKKDELVSFDILVYEESVQAEGFSSPEEAFARL
;
A
#
# COMPACT_ATOMS: atom_id res chain seq x y z
N MET A 1 8.52 78.63 -52.99
CA MET A 1 9.11 78.15 -51.71
C MET A 1 8.28 77.09 -50.97
N LYS A 2 7.26 76.44 -51.59
CA LYS A 2 6.46 75.39 -50.93
C LYS A 2 6.72 73.95 -51.42
N LYS A 3 7.33 73.77 -52.60
CA LYS A 3 7.64 72.43 -53.16
C LYS A 3 9.01 71.85 -52.78
N ARG A 4 9.97 72.67 -52.33
CA ARG A 4 11.29 72.19 -51.84
C ARG A 4 11.26 71.73 -50.38
N TRP A 5 10.30 72.21 -49.59
CA TRP A 5 10.15 71.85 -48.17
C TRP A 5 9.46 70.47 -47.99
N MET A 6 8.61 70.09 -48.95
CA MET A 6 7.90 68.81 -48.97
C MET A 6 8.81 67.61 -49.30
N ILE A 7 9.96 67.84 -49.93
CA ILE A 7 10.98 66.81 -50.21
C ILE A 7 11.86 66.55 -48.97
N PHE A 8 12.07 67.55 -48.12
CA PHE A 8 12.83 67.40 -46.88
C PHE A 8 12.05 66.64 -45.79
N VAL A 9 10.73 66.79 -45.73
CA VAL A 9 9.87 66.07 -44.76
C VAL A 9 9.74 64.59 -45.12
N LEU A 10 9.80 64.22 -46.41
CA LEU A 10 9.75 62.82 -46.85
C LEU A 10 11.10 62.09 -46.67
N ALA A 11 12.22 62.82 -46.69
CA ALA A 11 13.55 62.28 -46.44
C ALA A 11 13.87 62.07 -44.95
N CYS A 12 13.26 62.87 -44.05
CA CYS A 12 13.40 62.68 -42.59
C CYS A 12 12.54 61.52 -42.03
N CYS A 13 11.56 61.01 -42.77
CA CYS A 13 10.79 59.82 -42.38
C CYS A 13 11.52 58.50 -42.70
N LEU A 14 12.58 58.52 -43.51
CA LEU A 14 13.42 57.35 -43.82
C LEU A 14 14.65 57.21 -42.91
N THR A 15 14.90 58.18 -42.01
CA THR A 15 15.98 58.15 -41.02
C THR A 15 15.46 58.10 -39.57
N ALA A 16 14.16 57.83 -39.38
CA ALA A 16 13.53 57.54 -38.09
C ALA A 16 13.37 56.03 -37.84
N GLY A 17 14.23 55.21 -38.45
CA GLY A 17 14.40 53.79 -38.12
C GLY A 17 15.85 53.58 -37.73
N ILE A 18 16.10 52.85 -36.64
CA ILE A 18 17.41 52.58 -36.01
C ILE A 18 17.83 53.62 -34.95
N THR A 19 16.89 54.07 -34.12
CA THR A 19 17.17 54.25 -32.68
C THR A 19 16.25 53.32 -31.91
N GLY A 20 16.57 52.03 -31.96
CA GLY A 20 15.86 50.99 -31.23
C GLY A 20 16.89 50.06 -30.63
N SER A 21 17.35 50.45 -29.44
CA SER A 21 18.02 49.60 -28.44
C SER A 21 17.68 48.12 -28.62
N VAL A 22 18.68 47.31 -28.99
CA VAL A 22 18.61 45.85 -28.87
C VAL A 22 18.58 45.52 -27.38
N VAL A 23 17.37 45.48 -26.83
CA VAL A 23 17.12 44.91 -25.51
C VAL A 23 17.33 43.41 -25.67
N TYR A 24 18.45 42.91 -25.13
CA TYR A 24 18.62 41.47 -24.89
C TYR A 24 17.57 41.04 -23.85
N ALA A 25 16.40 40.64 -24.31
CA ALA A 25 15.49 39.85 -23.48
C ALA A 25 16.04 38.42 -23.48
N TYR A 26 16.97 38.12 -22.56
CA TYR A 26 17.18 36.75 -22.14
C TYR A 26 15.88 36.31 -21.45
N LEU A 27 14.98 35.69 -22.21
CA LEU A 27 13.83 34.98 -21.69
C LEU A 27 14.36 33.76 -20.92
N ILE A 28 14.73 33.97 -19.67
CA ILE A 28 14.95 32.89 -18.73
C ILE A 28 13.57 32.44 -18.27
N ASP A 29 13.05 31.40 -18.91
CA ASP A 29 11.89 30.66 -18.41
C ASP A 29 12.33 29.83 -17.21
N GLN A 30 12.12 30.35 -16.00
CA GLN A 30 12.43 29.65 -14.77
C GLN A 30 11.19 28.89 -14.32
N LYS A 31 11.07 27.64 -14.75
CA LYS A 31 10.02 26.73 -14.31
C LYS A 31 10.39 26.15 -12.95
N GLU A 32 9.92 26.75 -11.87
CA GLU A 32 10.02 26.15 -10.53
C GLU A 32 9.08 24.96 -10.43
N THR A 33 9.62 23.76 -10.33
CA THR A 33 8.87 22.57 -9.92
C THR A 33 9.01 22.43 -8.41
N VAL A 34 7.95 22.72 -7.66
CA VAL A 34 7.88 22.39 -6.24
C VAL A 34 7.66 20.89 -6.11
N ASN A 35 8.75 20.14 -5.90
CA ASN A 35 8.65 18.72 -5.55
C ASN A 35 8.22 18.64 -4.08
N GLN A 36 6.91 18.58 -3.83
CA GLN A 36 6.39 18.33 -2.49
C GLN A 36 6.79 16.91 -2.07
N ILE A 37 7.79 16.78 -1.21
CA ILE A 37 8.13 15.50 -0.57
C ILE A 37 7.13 15.32 0.58
N ARG A 38 6.14 14.44 0.41
CA ARG A 38 5.20 14.06 1.47
C ARG A 38 5.68 12.76 2.10
N ILE A 39 5.99 12.84 3.40
CA ILE A 39 6.19 11.64 4.22
C ILE A 39 4.78 11.21 4.65
N LEU A 40 4.28 10.13 4.07
CA LEU A 40 3.01 9.53 4.48
C LEU A 40 3.32 8.33 5.36
N GLU A 41 2.59 8.21 6.47
CA GLU A 41 2.71 7.06 7.35
C GLU A 41 1.99 5.86 6.73
N ASN A 42 2.66 4.71 6.74
CA ASN A 42 2.03 3.45 6.37
C ASN A 42 1.41 2.85 7.63
N THR A 43 0.08 2.84 7.68
CA THR A 43 -0.71 2.39 8.83
C THR A 43 -1.72 1.35 8.38
N THR A 44 -1.66 0.20 9.06
CA THR A 44 -2.55 -0.94 8.89
C THR A 44 -2.92 -1.47 10.29
N HIS A 45 -4.06 -2.14 10.39
CA HIS A 45 -4.43 -2.85 11.62
C HIS A 45 -5.22 -4.13 11.31
N ILE A 46 -5.22 -5.04 12.28
CA ILE A 46 -5.96 -6.30 12.20
C ILE A 46 -7.37 -6.07 12.74
N GLU A 47 -8.36 -6.49 11.98
CA GLU A 47 -9.73 -6.67 12.44
C GLU A 47 -10.08 -8.16 12.42
N GLU A 48 -10.79 -8.64 13.43
CA GLU A 48 -11.23 -10.03 13.44
C GLU A 48 -12.62 -10.24 14.01
N GLU A 49 -13.35 -11.17 13.39
CA GLU A 49 -14.54 -11.79 13.98
C GLU A 49 -14.08 -13.06 14.71
N PHE A 50 -14.03 -13.00 16.05
CA PHE A 50 -13.62 -14.11 16.91
C PHE A 50 -14.63 -14.34 18.03
N GLU A 51 -15.15 -15.55 18.10
CA GLU A 51 -16.08 -16.00 19.14
C GLU A 51 -15.32 -16.98 20.05
N PRO A 52 -14.68 -16.49 21.13
CA PRO A 52 -13.89 -17.35 22.01
C PRO A 52 -14.79 -18.40 22.68
N PRO A 53 -14.43 -19.69 22.62
CA PRO A 53 -15.22 -20.72 23.27
C PRO A 53 -14.99 -20.71 24.79
N ASP A 54 -16.05 -21.00 25.57
CA ASP A 54 -15.93 -21.17 27.04
C ASP A 54 -15.01 -22.36 27.40
N GLU A 55 -15.11 -23.44 26.63
CA GLU A 55 -14.27 -24.63 26.77
C GLU A 55 -13.99 -25.21 25.38
N VAL A 56 -12.73 -25.56 25.12
CA VAL A 56 -12.32 -26.23 23.88
C VAL A 56 -12.63 -27.72 23.95
N LYS A 57 -13.25 -28.27 22.91
CA LYS A 57 -13.64 -29.69 22.80
C LYS A 57 -13.01 -30.36 21.58
N PRO A 58 -12.74 -31.67 21.63
CA PRO A 58 -12.32 -32.42 20.44
C PRO A 58 -13.35 -32.31 19.31
N GLY A 59 -12.89 -32.09 18.07
CA GLY A 59 -13.76 -31.91 16.91
C GLY A 59 -14.44 -30.54 16.82
N GLN A 60 -14.21 -29.63 17.76
CA GLN A 60 -14.84 -28.32 17.75
C GLN A 60 -14.31 -27.46 16.59
N VAL A 61 -15.25 -26.74 15.96
CA VAL A 61 -14.96 -25.67 15.01
C VAL A 61 -15.09 -24.35 15.74
N ILE A 62 -14.01 -23.58 15.76
CA ILE A 62 -13.94 -22.25 16.37
C ILE A 62 -13.88 -21.23 15.24
N LYS A 63 -14.81 -20.28 15.23
CA LYS A 63 -14.86 -19.22 14.22
C LYS A 63 -13.85 -18.13 14.57
N LYS A 64 -12.91 -17.89 13.66
CA LYS A 64 -11.87 -16.85 13.78
C LYS A 64 -11.55 -16.37 12.38
N LYS A 65 -11.84 -15.10 12.09
CA LYS A 65 -11.72 -14.51 10.75
C LYS A 65 -10.87 -13.24 10.79
N PRO A 66 -9.54 -13.36 10.87
CA PRO A 66 -8.67 -12.19 10.83
C PRO A 66 -8.58 -11.64 9.40
N CYS A 67 -8.69 -10.32 9.27
CA CYS A 67 -8.41 -9.56 8.06
C CYS A 67 -7.63 -8.29 8.44
N ILE A 68 -7.02 -7.62 7.45
CA ILE A 68 -6.20 -6.43 7.69
C ILE A 68 -6.78 -5.25 6.93
N ALA A 69 -6.98 -4.15 7.64
CA ALA A 69 -7.48 -2.89 7.11
C ALA A 69 -6.31 -1.94 6.77
N ASN A 70 -6.45 -1.23 5.66
CA ASN A 70 -5.51 -0.17 5.27
C ASN A 70 -6.06 1.20 5.66
N ASP A 71 -5.43 1.81 6.67
CA ASP A 71 -5.76 3.17 7.12
C ASP A 71 -4.87 4.24 6.47
N SER A 72 -3.86 3.81 5.70
CA SER A 72 -2.98 4.70 4.96
C SER A 72 -3.74 5.49 3.91
N GLY A 73 -3.28 6.70 3.60
CA GLY A 73 -3.84 7.53 2.53
C GLY A 73 -3.54 7.06 1.10
N PHE A 74 -2.96 5.87 0.92
CA PHE A 74 -2.49 5.34 -0.36
C PHE A 74 -2.62 3.81 -0.42
N PRO A 75 -2.60 3.20 -1.61
CA PRO A 75 -2.66 1.75 -1.76
C PRO A 75 -1.42 1.04 -1.21
N VAL A 76 -1.64 -0.08 -0.52
CA VAL A 76 -0.58 -0.90 0.08
C VAL A 76 -0.67 -2.35 -0.39
N PHE A 77 0.46 -3.05 -0.36
CA PHE A 77 0.53 -4.50 -0.33
C PHE A 77 0.72 -4.95 1.10
N ILE A 78 0.13 -6.11 1.45
CA ILE A 78 0.10 -6.62 2.82
C ILE A 78 0.57 -8.07 2.82
N ARG A 79 1.39 -8.43 3.81
CA ARG A 79 1.72 -9.82 4.14
C ARG A 79 1.40 -10.09 5.61
N ALA A 80 1.00 -11.31 5.91
CA ALA A 80 0.65 -11.73 7.26
C ALA A 80 1.31 -13.05 7.62
N ARG A 81 1.68 -13.21 8.89
CA ARG A 81 2.20 -14.47 9.42
C ARG A 81 1.31 -14.94 10.55
N VAL A 82 0.87 -16.19 10.45
CA VAL A 82 0.04 -16.85 11.46
C VAL A 82 0.91 -17.79 12.26
N ILE A 83 0.91 -17.64 13.59
CA ILE A 83 1.78 -18.38 14.51
C ILE A 83 0.94 -18.94 15.65
N PHE A 84 1.11 -20.22 15.94
CA PHE A 84 0.58 -20.82 17.17
C PHE A 84 1.56 -20.55 18.32
N SER A 85 1.06 -20.13 19.48
CA SER A 85 1.92 -19.91 20.65
C SER A 85 2.46 -21.21 21.27
N ASN A 86 1.96 -22.37 20.82
CA ASN A 86 2.32 -23.69 21.33
C ASN A 86 2.19 -24.76 20.23
N ASP A 87 3.32 -25.35 19.84
CA ASP A 87 3.41 -26.39 18.81
C ASP A 87 2.54 -27.62 19.11
N ARG A 88 2.35 -27.98 20.39
CA ARG A 88 1.45 -29.08 20.77
C ARG A 88 0.00 -28.73 20.47
N GLY A 89 -0.40 -27.47 20.71
CA GLY A 89 -1.73 -26.98 20.38
C GLY A 89 -1.96 -26.95 18.87
N GLU A 90 -0.97 -26.51 18.10
CA GLU A 90 -0.98 -26.58 16.63
C GLU A 90 -1.17 -28.03 16.14
N ALA A 91 -0.39 -28.97 16.68
CA ALA A 91 -0.49 -30.38 16.32
C ALA A 91 -1.87 -30.99 16.64
N GLN A 92 -2.62 -30.40 17.57
CA GLN A 92 -4.00 -30.80 17.92
C GLN A 92 -5.06 -30.21 16.98
N CYS A 93 -4.70 -29.26 16.12
CA CYS A 93 -5.58 -28.66 15.13
C CYS A 93 -5.45 -29.35 13.76
N GLN A 94 -6.51 -29.29 12.95
CA GLN A 94 -6.38 -29.50 11.51
C GLN A 94 -5.59 -28.32 10.90
N PRO A 95 -4.89 -28.53 9.76
CA PRO A 95 -4.22 -27.43 9.07
C PRO A 95 -5.21 -26.29 8.78
N LEU A 96 -4.77 -25.05 8.98
CA LEU A 96 -5.59 -23.88 8.67
C LEU A 96 -5.88 -23.83 7.16
N GLU A 97 -7.15 -23.64 6.80
CA GLU A 97 -7.59 -23.40 5.43
C GLU A 97 -7.36 -21.92 5.10
N ILE A 98 -6.22 -21.62 4.49
CA ILE A 98 -5.86 -20.27 4.06
C ILE A 98 -6.64 -19.91 2.79
N ALA A 99 -7.22 -18.72 2.73
CA ALA A 99 -8.00 -18.27 1.58
C ALA A 99 -7.13 -18.06 0.32
N ASP A 100 -7.69 -18.37 -0.86
CA ASP A 100 -6.96 -18.37 -2.14
C ASP A 100 -6.36 -17.01 -2.56
N SER A 101 -6.85 -15.91 -1.98
CA SER A 101 -6.30 -14.57 -2.23
C SER A 101 -4.97 -14.32 -1.50
N TRP A 102 -4.53 -15.27 -0.68
CA TRP A 102 -3.27 -15.27 0.04
C TRP A 102 -2.33 -16.35 -0.51
N LYS A 103 -1.09 -15.96 -0.79
CA LYS A 103 -0.07 -16.87 -1.30
C LYS A 103 1.05 -17.04 -0.28
N LYS A 104 1.37 -18.28 0.07
CA LYS A 104 2.47 -18.58 1.00
C LYS A 104 3.83 -18.29 0.35
N GLY A 105 4.66 -17.50 1.03
CA GLY A 105 6.07 -17.30 0.70
C GLY A 105 6.99 -18.27 1.42
N GLU A 106 8.24 -18.35 0.98
CA GLU A 106 9.28 -19.20 1.58
C GLU A 106 9.75 -18.67 2.95
N ASP A 107 9.52 -17.39 3.22
CA ASP A 107 9.80 -16.70 4.49
C ASP A 107 8.77 -16.97 5.60
N GLY A 108 7.75 -17.77 5.30
CA GLY A 108 6.68 -18.12 6.22
C GLY A 108 5.55 -17.09 6.31
N TYR A 109 5.60 -16.01 5.53
CA TYR A 109 4.47 -15.08 5.39
C TYR A 109 3.49 -15.55 4.30
N TYR A 110 2.26 -15.08 4.42
CA TYR A 110 1.23 -15.15 3.40
C TYR A 110 1.03 -13.77 2.80
N TYR A 111 1.14 -13.66 1.48
CA TYR A 111 1.09 -12.41 0.74
C TYR A 111 -0.31 -12.23 0.14
N TYR A 112 -1.00 -11.14 0.52
CA TYR A 112 -2.27 -10.79 -0.10
C TYR A 112 -2.03 -10.32 -1.53
N GLN A 113 -2.62 -11.00 -2.51
CA GLN A 113 -2.22 -10.86 -3.91
C GLN A 113 -2.78 -9.59 -4.59
N LYS A 114 -3.62 -8.81 -3.91
CA LYS A 114 -4.22 -7.58 -4.45
C LYS A 114 -3.71 -6.36 -3.69
N LYS A 115 -3.72 -5.20 -4.37
CA LYS A 115 -3.51 -3.90 -3.71
C LYS A 115 -4.72 -3.62 -2.80
N VAL A 116 -4.46 -3.23 -1.57
CA VAL A 116 -5.49 -2.79 -0.63
C VAL A 116 -5.56 -1.27 -0.70
N LEU A 117 -6.64 -0.73 -1.23
CA LEU A 117 -6.81 0.72 -1.33
C LEU A 117 -7.06 1.34 0.06
N SER A 118 -6.85 2.65 0.18
CA SER A 118 -7.15 3.39 1.41
C SER A 118 -8.58 3.15 1.86
N GLY A 119 -8.76 2.79 3.14
CA GLY A 119 -10.05 2.47 3.76
C GLY A 119 -10.62 1.08 3.40
N GLN A 120 -9.90 0.28 2.61
CA GLN A 120 -10.31 -1.09 2.28
C GLN A 120 -9.65 -2.12 3.19
N ARG A 121 -10.15 -3.36 3.12
CA ARG A 121 -9.66 -4.53 3.84
C ARG A 121 -9.21 -5.61 2.88
N THR A 122 -8.29 -6.43 3.34
CA THR A 122 -8.02 -7.73 2.71
C THR A 122 -9.24 -8.64 2.81
N ASP A 123 -9.26 -9.71 2.02
CA ASP A 123 -10.07 -10.87 2.38
C ASP A 123 -9.55 -11.48 3.70
N VAL A 124 -10.36 -12.30 4.37
CA VAL A 124 -9.92 -13.01 5.58
C VAL A 124 -8.74 -13.93 5.26
N ILE A 125 -7.82 -14.10 6.20
CA ILE A 125 -6.66 -14.99 6.02
C ILE A 125 -7.11 -16.47 6.08
N PHE A 126 -7.94 -16.79 7.06
CA PHE A 126 -8.66 -18.06 7.26
C PHE A 126 -9.97 -17.73 8.00
N ASP A 127 -10.93 -18.67 8.06
CA ASP A 127 -12.24 -18.40 8.66
C ASP A 127 -12.60 -19.22 9.90
N LYS A 128 -11.83 -20.28 10.16
CA LYS A 128 -12.06 -21.20 11.27
C LYS A 128 -10.78 -21.92 11.70
N VAL A 129 -10.83 -22.41 12.92
CA VAL A 129 -9.85 -23.33 13.51
C VAL A 129 -10.61 -24.60 13.88
N VAL A 130 -10.11 -25.76 13.47
CA VAL A 130 -10.76 -27.05 13.75
C VAL A 130 -9.87 -27.88 14.66
N ILE A 131 -10.35 -28.20 15.85
CA ILE A 131 -9.68 -29.14 16.76
C ILE A 131 -9.88 -30.55 16.23
N LYS A 132 -8.82 -31.35 16.12
CA LYS A 132 -8.91 -32.74 15.68
C LYS A 132 -9.81 -33.53 16.63
N ASN A 133 -10.70 -34.35 16.08
CA ASN A 133 -11.57 -35.24 16.86
C ASN A 133 -10.82 -36.40 17.53
N THR A 134 -9.58 -36.66 17.12
CA THR A 134 -8.72 -37.72 17.67
C THR A 134 -8.03 -37.33 18.99
N VAL A 135 -8.04 -36.04 19.34
CA VAL A 135 -7.43 -35.54 20.58
C VAL A 135 -8.37 -35.83 21.75
N LYS A 136 -7.86 -36.39 22.84
CA LYS A 136 -8.68 -36.58 24.04
C LYS A 136 -8.84 -35.27 24.81
N LYS A 137 -9.98 -35.11 25.48
CA LYS A 137 -10.32 -33.88 26.21
C LYS A 137 -9.27 -33.51 27.28
N ASP A 138 -8.77 -34.50 28.02
CA ASP A 138 -7.76 -34.34 29.07
C ASP A 138 -6.34 -34.09 28.53
N GLU A 139 -6.11 -34.31 27.23
CA GLU A 139 -4.83 -34.07 26.57
C GLU A 139 -4.76 -32.69 25.88
N LEU A 140 -5.87 -31.95 25.81
CA LEU A 140 -5.95 -30.61 25.22
C LEU A 140 -5.06 -29.62 25.97
N VAL A 141 -4.33 -28.80 25.23
CA VAL A 141 -3.53 -27.71 25.79
C VAL A 141 -4.05 -26.37 25.33
N SER A 142 -3.90 -25.35 26.16
CA SER A 142 -4.17 -23.96 25.77
C SER A 142 -3.09 -23.47 24.80
N PHE A 143 -3.53 -22.68 23.83
CA PHE A 143 -2.68 -22.00 22.85
C PHE A 143 -3.42 -20.77 22.32
N ASP A 144 -2.65 -19.87 21.75
CA ASP A 144 -3.13 -18.70 21.03
C ASP A 144 -2.76 -18.83 19.56
N ILE A 145 -3.54 -18.21 18.70
CA ILE A 145 -3.18 -18.01 17.30
C ILE A 145 -2.92 -16.52 17.12
N LEU A 146 -1.66 -16.18 16.92
CA LEU A 146 -1.16 -14.84 16.74
C LEU A 146 -1.10 -14.53 15.24
N VAL A 147 -1.58 -13.36 14.86
CA VAL A 147 -1.47 -12.83 13.50
C VAL A 147 -0.56 -11.62 13.56
N TYR A 148 0.56 -11.70 12.84
CA TYR A 148 1.47 -10.58 12.61
C TYR A 148 1.24 -10.09 11.19
N GLU A 149 1.28 -8.79 10.99
CA GLU A 149 1.07 -8.19 9.67
C GLU A 149 2.12 -7.13 9.38
N GLU A 150 2.44 -7.01 8.09
CA GLU A 150 3.32 -5.98 7.56
C GLU A 150 2.73 -5.46 6.26
N SER A 151 2.97 -4.18 6.00
CA SER A 151 2.51 -3.51 4.79
C SER A 151 3.63 -2.72 4.13
N VAL A 152 3.51 -2.53 2.82
CA VAL A 152 4.42 -1.72 2.01
C VAL A 152 3.61 -0.94 0.98
N GLN A 153 4.03 0.28 0.65
CA GLN A 153 3.39 1.09 -0.39
C GLN A 153 3.38 0.33 -1.73
N ALA A 154 2.23 0.29 -2.40
CA ALA A 154 2.05 -0.48 -3.63
C ALA A 154 2.36 0.32 -4.92
N GLU A 155 2.69 1.60 -4.80
CA GLU A 155 3.06 2.44 -5.94
C GLU A 155 4.41 2.01 -6.50
N GLY A 156 4.53 1.97 -7.84
CA GLY A 156 5.76 1.52 -8.50
C GLY A 156 5.97 0.01 -8.53
N PHE A 157 5.13 -0.79 -7.87
CA PHE A 157 5.23 -2.25 -7.82
C PHE A 157 4.02 -2.94 -8.48
N SER A 158 4.29 -4.08 -9.10
CA SER A 158 3.29 -4.90 -9.79
C SER A 158 2.71 -6.01 -8.91
N SER A 159 3.48 -6.51 -7.93
CA SER A 159 3.09 -7.59 -7.02
C SER A 159 3.59 -7.33 -5.59
N PRO A 160 2.99 -7.99 -4.59
CA PRO A 160 3.47 -7.89 -3.21
C PRO A 160 4.87 -8.49 -3.06
N GLU A 161 5.20 -9.59 -3.76
CA GLU A 161 6.55 -10.19 -3.71
C GLU A 161 7.62 -9.22 -4.24
N GLU A 162 7.32 -8.49 -5.32
CA GLU A 162 8.23 -7.47 -5.86
C GLU A 162 8.47 -6.34 -4.85
N ALA A 163 7.40 -5.87 -4.19
CA ALA A 163 7.45 -4.77 -3.24
C ALA A 163 8.23 -5.16 -1.96
N PHE A 164 7.93 -6.32 -1.38
CA PHE A 164 8.59 -6.79 -0.16
C PHE A 164 10.04 -7.24 -0.39
N ALA A 165 10.43 -7.64 -1.61
CA ALA A 165 11.82 -7.94 -1.93
C ALA A 165 12.75 -6.70 -1.91
N ARG A 166 12.20 -5.49 -1.76
CA ARG A 166 12.97 -4.23 -1.65
C ARG A 166 13.19 -3.76 -0.20
N LEU A 167 12.66 -4.47 0.79
CA LEU A 167 12.85 -4.22 2.22
C LEU A 167 14.01 -5.07 2.76
#